data_AF-A0A133VMI4-F1
#
_entry.id   AF-A0A133VMI4-F1
#
_cell.length_a   1.000
_cell.length_b   1.000
_cell.length_c   1.000
_cell.angle_alpha   90.00
_cell.angle_beta   90.00
_cell.angle_gamma   90.00
#
_symmetry.space_group_name_H-M   'P 1'
#
loop_
_entity.id
_entity.type
_entity.pdbx_description
1 polymer ?
#
loop_
_entity_poly.entity_id
_entity_poly.type
_entity_poly.pdbx_seq_one_letter_code
_entity_poly.pdbx_strand_id
1 'polypeptide(L)'
;METDMENKLEEYLELLEKIKKQVGNEDTAASIVGEIGKDRRVEKMHEKNGNNGNGSAATEKQKAFMEKLGIDYPENVTKREASGLIDEELAKNGKQ
;
A
#
# COMPACT_ATOMS: atom_id res chain seq x y z
N MET A 1 3.64 22.74 12.11
CA MET A 1 3.98 21.44 12.72
C MET A 1 3.24 21.27 14.04
N GLU A 2 3.28 22.26 14.94
CA GLU A 2 2.46 22.31 16.17
C GLU A 2 0.96 22.27 15.85
N THR A 3 0.52 23.13 14.93
CA THR A 3 -0.88 23.22 14.45
C THR A 3 -1.44 21.95 13.79
N ASP A 4 -0.65 21.17 13.06
CA ASP A 4 -1.14 19.95 12.40
C ASP A 4 -1.37 18.79 13.37
N MET A 5 -0.58 18.75 14.44
CA MET A 5 -0.73 17.75 15.49
C MET A 5 -1.94 18.08 16.36
N GLU A 6 -2.10 19.36 16.70
CA GLU A 6 -3.23 19.89 17.48
C GLU A 6 -4.57 19.63 16.76
N ASN A 7 -4.66 19.94 15.47
CA ASN A 7 -5.87 19.69 14.67
C ASN A 7 -6.25 18.19 14.65
N LYS A 8 -5.26 17.30 14.48
CA LYS A 8 -5.51 15.85 14.51
C LYS A 8 -5.95 15.37 15.88
N LEU A 9 -5.36 15.90 16.93
CA LEU A 9 -5.73 15.56 18.29
C LEU A 9 -7.20 15.93 18.54
N GLU A 10 -7.61 17.12 18.11
CA GLU A 10 -9.00 17.58 18.22
C GLU A 10 -9.97 16.65 17.47
N GLU A 11 -9.65 16.26 16.22
CA GLU A 11 -10.45 15.28 15.47
C GLU A 11 -10.62 13.94 16.21
N TYR A 12 -9.55 13.42 16.83
CA TYR A 12 -9.62 12.16 17.58
C TYR A 12 -10.42 12.29 18.87
N LEU A 13 -10.31 13.42 19.57
CA LEU A 13 -11.09 13.69 20.77
C LEU A 13 -12.58 13.82 20.46
N GLU A 14 -12.94 14.52 19.37
CA GLU A 14 -14.32 14.60 18.92
C GLU A 14 -14.90 13.23 18.54
N LEU A 15 -14.10 12.40 17.86
CA LEU A 15 -14.50 11.04 17.48
C LEU A 15 -14.72 10.17 18.72
N LEU A 16 -13.82 10.25 19.71
CA LEU A 16 -13.93 9.53 20.97
C LEU A 16 -15.20 9.92 21.71
N GLU A 17 -15.50 11.21 21.82
CA GLU A 17 -16.72 11.70 22.47
C GLU A 17 -18.00 11.21 21.78
N LYS A 18 -18.02 11.19 20.44
CA LYS A 18 -19.16 10.65 19.66
C LYS A 18 -19.37 9.16 19.94
N ILE A 19 -18.31 8.37 19.94
CA ILE A 19 -18.39 6.93 20.20
C ILE A 19 -18.76 6.67 21.67
N LYS A 20 -18.17 7.41 22.61
CA LYS A 20 -18.50 7.31 24.04
C LYS A 20 -19.98 7.55 24.30
N LYS A 21 -20.60 8.52 23.62
CA LYS A 21 -22.06 8.77 23.70
C LYS A 21 -22.91 7.61 23.19
N GLN A 22 -22.42 6.83 22.23
CA GLN A 22 -23.15 5.68 21.67
C GLN A 22 -22.99 4.42 22.51
N VAL A 23 -21.77 4.16 22.99
CA VAL A 23 -21.43 2.89 23.66
C VAL A 23 -21.59 2.98 25.18
N GLY A 24 -21.54 4.18 25.75
CA GLY A 24 -21.71 4.43 27.19
C GLY A 24 -20.54 3.95 28.07
N ASN A 25 -19.49 3.36 27.49
CA ASN A 25 -18.30 2.88 28.16
C ASN A 25 -17.04 3.48 27.50
N GLU A 26 -16.17 4.07 28.31
CA GLU A 26 -14.96 4.77 27.85
C GLU A 26 -13.88 3.82 27.32
N ASP A 27 -13.66 2.68 27.98
CA ASP A 27 -12.67 1.68 27.56
C ASP A 27 -13.03 1.07 26.20
N THR A 28 -14.32 0.78 25.98
CA THR A 28 -14.82 0.28 24.71
C THR A 28 -14.71 1.36 23.62
N ALA A 29 -15.02 2.61 23.94
CA ALA A 29 -14.89 3.71 22.98
C ALA A 29 -13.42 3.94 22.57
N ALA A 30 -12.49 3.92 23.53
CA ALA A 30 -11.06 4.02 23.27
C ALA A 30 -10.55 2.87 22.39
N SER A 31 -11.03 1.65 22.64
CA SER A 31 -10.69 0.47 21.82
C SER A 31 -11.14 0.63 20.37
N ILE A 32 -12.36 1.11 20.14
CA ILE A 32 -12.90 1.36 18.78
C ILE A 32 -12.11 2.45 18.06
N VAL A 33 -11.83 3.58 18.71
CA VAL A 33 -11.00 4.65 18.14
C VAL A 33 -9.61 4.13 17.78
N GLY A 34 -9.03 3.29 18.64
CA GLY A 34 -7.75 2.64 18.41
C GLY A 34 -7.74 1.76 17.15
N GLU A 35 -8.76 0.94 16.93
CA GLU A 35 -8.89 0.12 15.72
C GLU A 35 -9.06 0.99 14.46
N ILE A 36 -9.93 2.02 14.49
CA ILE A 36 -10.10 2.96 13.37
C ILE A 36 -8.77 3.65 13.02
N GLY A 37 -7.97 4.01 14.03
CA GLY A 37 -6.64 4.58 13.83
C GLY A 37 -5.68 3.63 13.12
N LYS A 38 -5.74 2.33 13.43
CA LYS A 38 -4.93 1.28 12.77
C LYS A 38 -5.37 1.11 11.32
N ASP A 39 -6.67 1.07 11.05
CA ASP A 39 -7.22 0.93 9.69
C ASP A 39 -6.77 2.10 8.79
N ARG A 40 -6.93 3.34 9.28
CA ARG A 40 -6.45 4.55 8.58
C ARG A 40 -4.95 4.52 8.31
N ARG A 41 -4.17 3.94 9.23
CA ARG A 41 -2.72 3.79 9.03
C ARG A 41 -2.44 2.77 7.92
N VAL A 42 -3.16 1.65 7.91
CA VAL A 42 -3.05 0.62 6.87
C VAL A 42 -3.43 1.21 5.50
N GLU A 43 -4.52 1.96 5.40
CA GLU A 43 -4.92 2.68 4.17
C GLU A 43 -3.80 3.60 3.67
N LYS A 44 -3.25 4.45 4.54
CA LYS A 44 -2.13 5.34 4.17
C LYS A 44 -0.88 4.58 3.73
N MET A 45 -0.63 3.40 4.30
CA MET A 45 0.47 2.52 3.86
C MET A 45 0.18 1.94 2.47
N HIS A 46 -1.07 1.54 2.19
CA HIS A 46 -1.48 1.07 0.87
C HIS A 46 -1.43 2.18 -0.19
N GLU A 47 -1.88 3.39 0.13
CA GLU A 47 -1.78 4.55 -0.78
C GLU A 47 -0.32 4.85 -1.13
N LYS A 48 0.55 4.88 -0.11
CA LYS A 48 1.98 5.07 -0.33
C LYS A 48 2.58 3.94 -1.16
N ASN A 49 2.24 2.68 -0.88
CA ASN A 49 2.76 1.54 -1.64
C ASN A 49 2.20 1.44 -3.06
N GLY A 50 0.97 1.88 -3.31
CA GLY A 50 0.38 1.96 -4.64
C GLY A 50 1.13 2.92 -5.55
N ASN A 51 1.67 4.01 -4.99
CA ASN A 51 2.38 5.03 -5.76
C ASN A 51 3.90 4.77 -5.90
N ASN A 52 4.52 3.96 -5.01
CA ASN A 52 5.98 3.91 -4.89
C ASN A 52 6.70 2.75 -5.61
N GLY A 53 6.01 1.90 -6.39
CA GLY A 53 6.73 0.77 -7.02
C GLY A 53 6.09 0.08 -8.21
N ASN A 54 4.78 0.21 -8.43
CA ASN A 54 4.10 -0.53 -9.50
C ASN A 54 4.06 0.20 -10.85
N GLY A 55 4.13 1.54 -10.85
CA GLY A 55 4.20 2.36 -12.08
C GLY A 55 5.61 2.82 -12.45
N SER A 56 6.62 2.51 -11.63
CA SER A 56 8.00 2.86 -11.93
C SER A 56 8.53 1.98 -13.07
N ALA A 57 9.38 2.56 -13.93
CA ALA A 57 10.06 1.82 -14.99
C ALA A 57 10.80 0.59 -14.43
N ALA A 58 10.79 -0.50 -15.21
CA ALA A 58 11.47 -1.73 -14.88
C ALA A 58 12.95 -1.48 -14.58
N THR A 59 13.46 -2.16 -13.56
CA THR A 59 14.88 -2.07 -13.21
C THR A 59 15.75 -2.70 -14.31
N GLU A 60 16.99 -2.23 -14.45
CA GLU A 60 17.98 -2.79 -15.39
C GLU A 60 18.14 -4.31 -15.22
N LYS A 61 18.08 -4.82 -13.98
CA LYS A 61 18.13 -6.26 -13.69
C LYS A 61 16.93 -7.01 -14.27
N GLN A 62 15.73 -6.44 -14.21
CA GLN A 62 14.53 -7.04 -14.79
C GLN A 62 14.60 -7.02 -16.32
N LYS A 63 15.04 -5.91 -16.92
CA LYS A 63 15.24 -5.80 -18.38
C LYS A 63 16.26 -6.81 -18.90
N ALA A 64 17.43 -6.90 -18.27
CA ALA A 64 18.46 -7.88 -18.64
C ALA A 64 17.97 -9.33 -18.47
N PHE A 65 17.10 -9.59 -17.49
CA PHE A 65 16.51 -10.92 -17.31
C PHE A 65 15.46 -11.23 -18.39
N MET A 66 14.64 -10.26 -18.78
CA MET A 66 13.70 -10.39 -19.90
C MET A 66 14.44 -10.64 -21.23
N GLU A 67 15.54 -9.92 -21.48
CA GLU A 67 16.40 -10.15 -22.66
C GLU A 67 17.00 -11.56 -22.66
N LYS A 68 17.47 -12.04 -21.50
CA LYS A 68 18.01 -13.40 -21.35
C LYS A 68 16.94 -14.47 -21.65
N LEU A 69 15.70 -14.19 -21.29
CA LEU A 69 14.56 -15.06 -21.58
C LEU A 69 14.00 -14.89 -23.01
N GLY A 70 14.49 -13.89 -23.77
CA GLY A 70 13.98 -13.59 -25.11
C GLY A 70 12.57 -13.00 -25.12
N ILE A 71 12.16 -12.34 -24.04
CA ILE A 71 10.85 -11.71 -23.91
C ILE A 71 10.89 -10.32 -24.57
N ASP A 72 9.97 -10.06 -25.49
CA ASP A 72 9.73 -8.73 -26.02
C ASP A 72 8.97 -7.86 -25.00
N TYR A 73 9.49 -6.66 -24.71
CA TYR A 73 8.86 -5.73 -23.76
C TYR A 73 8.89 -4.29 -24.29
N PRO A 74 7.87 -3.45 -23.95
CA PRO A 74 7.84 -2.06 -24.37
C PRO A 74 8.88 -1.21 -23.61
N GLU A 75 9.37 -0.14 -24.23
CA GLU A 75 10.43 0.73 -23.65
C GLU A 75 10.04 1.33 -22.28
N ASN A 76 8.74 1.58 -22.08
CA ASN A 76 8.15 2.12 -20.85
C ASN A 76 7.65 1.03 -19.88
N VAL A 77 8.05 -0.24 -20.07
CA VAL A 77 7.63 -1.35 -19.20
C VAL A 77 7.89 -1.03 -17.73
N THR A 78 6.87 -1.26 -16.90
CA THR A 78 6.96 -1.02 -15.45
C THR A 78 7.56 -2.23 -14.72
N LYS A 79 8.03 -2.03 -13.49
CA LYS A 79 8.56 -3.13 -12.65
C LYS A 79 7.55 -4.26 -12.47
N ARG A 80 6.27 -3.93 -12.33
CA ARG A 80 5.19 -4.90 -12.13
C ARG A 80 4.94 -5.70 -13.41
N GLU A 81 4.84 -5.02 -14.55
CA GLU A 81 4.66 -5.67 -15.85
C GLU A 81 5.87 -6.57 -16.18
N ALA A 82 7.09 -6.08 -15.96
CA ALA A 82 8.29 -6.88 -16.16
C ALA A 82 8.30 -8.15 -15.29
N SER A 83 7.89 -8.05 -14.01
CA SER A 83 7.82 -9.23 -13.14
C SER A 83 6.75 -10.22 -13.62
N GLY A 84 5.58 -9.73 -14.04
CA GLY A 84 4.53 -10.57 -14.61
C GLY A 84 4.96 -11.31 -15.88
N LEU A 85 5.64 -10.63 -16.80
CA LEU A 85 6.18 -11.23 -18.02
C LEU A 85 7.21 -12.32 -17.73
N ILE A 86 8.12 -12.04 -16.78
CA ILE A 86 9.13 -13.00 -16.33
C ILE A 86 8.45 -14.25 -15.72
N ASP A 87 7.49 -14.06 -14.81
CA ASP A 87 6.81 -15.16 -14.13
C ASP A 87 6.02 -16.02 -15.12
N GLU A 88 5.34 -15.41 -16.10
CA GLU A 88 4.61 -16.11 -17.15
C GLU A 88 5.54 -16.96 -18.02
N GLU A 89 6.69 -16.39 -18.41
CA GLU A 89 7.66 -17.09 -19.26
C GLU A 89 8.36 -18.23 -18.50
N LEU A 90 8.67 -18.04 -17.22
CA LEU A 90 9.20 -19.10 -16.36
C LEU A 90 8.17 -20.22 -16.14
N ALA A 91 6.88 -19.89 -16.02
CA ALA A 91 5.82 -20.89 -15.88
C ALA A 91 5.59 -21.70 -17.17
N LYS A 92 5.83 -21.10 -18.35
CA LYS A 92 5.80 -21.80 -19.64
C LYS A 92 7.01 -22.71 -19.83
N ASN A 93 8.21 -22.23 -19.54
CA ASN A 93 9.45 -22.97 -19.72
C ASN A 93 9.73 -24.02 -18.63
N GLY A 94 9.12 -23.88 -17.45
CA GLY A 94 9.18 -24.87 -16.36
C GLY A 94 8.24 -26.07 -16.51
N LYS A 95 7.48 -26.18 -17.61
CA LYS A 95 6.57 -27.30 -17.90
C LYS A 95 7.16 -28.37 -18.86
N GLN A 96 8.48 -28.35 -19.09
CA GLN A 96 9.18 -29.42 -19.82
C GLN A 96 9.84 -30.42 -18.88
#